data_AF-A0A937WGF4-F1
#
_entry.id   AF-A0A937WGF4-F1
#
_cell.length_a   1.000
_cell.length_b   1.000
_cell.length_c   1.000
_cell.angle_alpha   90.00
_cell.angle_beta   90.00
_cell.angle_gamma   90.00
#
_symmetry.space_group_name_H-M   'P 1'
#
loop_
_entity.id
_entity.type
_entity.pdbx_description
1 polymer ?
#
loop_
_entity_poly.entity_id
_entity_poly.type
_entity_poly.pdbx_seq_one_letter_code
_entity_poly.pdbx_strand_id
1 'polypeptide(L)'
;MPGGPQIGEWHRIRIDVVGNEISYYIDDKLQHQVNDNLHKSGGVFLYAYHAIVEFDNVVITGDDIPDVGPSGYPIKQPVQPKSKLTSTWGRVKSHK
;
A
#
# COMPACT_ATOMS: atom_id res chain seq x y z
N MET A 1 1.33 -17.62 20.43
CA MET A 1 0.51 -18.36 19.46
C MET A 1 1.40 -19.41 18.79
N PRO A 2 1.08 -20.71 18.86
CA PRO A 2 1.83 -21.70 18.08
C PRO A 2 1.68 -21.35 16.58
N GLY A 3 2.79 -21.11 15.88
CA GLY A 3 2.79 -20.79 14.44
C GLY A 3 2.71 -19.31 14.06
N GLY A 4 3.06 -18.38 14.95
CA GLY A 4 3.17 -16.95 14.62
C GLY A 4 4.33 -16.61 13.68
N PRO A 5 4.39 -15.36 13.19
CA PRO A 5 5.48 -14.89 12.31
C PRO A 5 6.85 -15.04 13.00
N GLN A 6 7.85 -15.36 12.20
CA GLN A 6 9.23 -15.62 12.62
C GLN A 6 10.12 -14.40 12.33
N ILE A 7 11.09 -14.14 13.20
CA ILE A 7 12.06 -13.05 13.01
C ILE A 7 13.01 -13.41 11.88
N GLY A 8 13.31 -12.46 11.00
CA GLY A 8 14.25 -12.62 9.88
C GLY A 8 13.62 -13.21 8.62
N GLU A 9 12.31 -13.48 8.64
CA GLU A 9 11.55 -14.00 7.52
C GLU A 9 10.55 -12.96 7.01
N TRP A 10 10.33 -12.94 5.69
CA TRP A 10 9.25 -12.16 5.10
C TRP A 10 7.93 -12.89 5.27
N HIS A 11 6.92 -12.19 5.78
CA HIS A 11 5.57 -12.71 5.94
C HIS A 11 4.57 -11.89 5.16
N ARG A 12 3.58 -12.55 4.55
CA ARG A 12 2.48 -11.86 3.88
C ARG A 12 1.40 -11.52 4.91
N ILE A 13 1.24 -10.23 5.18
CA ILE A 13 0.12 -9.72 5.96
C ILE A 13 -0.99 -9.29 5.00
N ARG A 14 -2.23 -9.70 5.27
CA ARG A 14 -3.40 -9.23 4.55
C ARG A 14 -4.54 -8.94 5.52
N ILE A 15 -5.26 -7.85 5.26
CA ILE A 15 -6.43 -7.44 6.02
C ILE A 15 -7.55 -7.21 5.01
N ASP A 16 -8.67 -7.92 5.19
CA ASP A 16 -9.88 -7.71 4.40
C ASP A 16 -10.91 -6.99 5.27
N VAL A 17 -11.50 -5.92 4.76
CA VAL A 17 -12.57 -5.16 5.44
C VAL A 17 -13.79 -5.17 4.54
N VAL A 18 -14.87 -5.83 4.98
CA VAL A 18 -16.14 -5.92 4.23
C VAL A 18 -17.27 -5.48 5.16
N GLY A 19 -17.77 -4.27 4.92
CA GLY A 19 -18.73 -3.64 5.82
C GLY A 19 -18.10 -3.44 7.21
N ASN A 20 -18.63 -4.13 8.20
CA ASN A 20 -18.17 -4.04 9.60
C ASN A 20 -17.25 -5.20 9.99
N GLU A 21 -17.08 -6.19 9.12
CA GLU A 21 -16.23 -7.35 9.39
C GLU A 21 -14.80 -7.10 8.92
N ILE A 22 -13.84 -7.35 9.81
CA ILE A 22 -12.40 -7.21 9.57
C ILE A 22 -11.75 -8.58 9.77
N SER A 23 -11.09 -9.10 8.74
CA SER A 23 -10.39 -10.38 8.76
C SER A 23 -8.89 -10.19 8.59
N TYR A 24 -8.10 -10.81 9.47
CA TYR A 24 -6.64 -10.69 9.52
C TYR A 24 -5.99 -12.01 9.09
N TYR A 25 -5.04 -11.94 8.18
CA TYR A 25 -4.32 -13.08 7.63
C TYR A 25 -2.81 -12.90 7.75
N ILE A 26 -2.13 -14.01 8.05
CA ILE A 26 -0.67 -14.15 7.96
C ILE A 26 -0.40 -15.37 7.09
N ASP A 27 0.40 -15.19 6.04
CA ASP A 27 0.74 -16.23 5.05
C ASP A 27 -0.52 -16.96 4.53
N ASP A 28 -1.51 -16.14 4.16
CA ASP A 28 -2.82 -16.55 3.64
C ASP A 28 -3.70 -17.39 4.60
N LYS A 29 -3.27 -17.55 5.85
CA LYS A 29 -4.05 -18.22 6.90
C LYS A 29 -4.79 -17.19 7.76
N LEU A 30 -6.10 -17.36 7.89
CA LEU A 30 -6.93 -16.55 8.78
C LEU A 30 -6.45 -16.73 10.22
N GLN A 31 -6.02 -15.62 10.85
CA GLN A 31 -5.59 -15.58 12.23
C GLN A 31 -6.72 -15.10 13.14
N HIS A 32 -7.49 -14.12 12.67
CA HIS A 32 -8.51 -13.48 13.47
C HIS A 32 -9.58 -12.81 12.62
N GLN A 33 -10.79 -12.68 13.18
CA GLN A 33 -11.92 -12.00 12.56
C GLN A 33 -12.68 -11.23 13.65
N VAL A 34 -13.03 -9.97 13.38
CA VAL A 34 -13.74 -9.09 14.31
C VAL A 34 -14.82 -8.31 13.59
N ASN A 35 -15.82 -7.86 14.36
CA ASN A 35 -16.80 -6.89 13.89
C ASN A 35 -16.54 -5.54 14.58
N ASP A 36 -16.30 -4.48 13.81
CA ASP A 36 -16.20 -3.10 14.29
C ASP A 36 -17.37 -2.27 13.74
N ASN A 37 -18.18 -1.72 14.64
CA ASN A 37 -19.31 -0.85 14.31
C ASN A 37 -19.00 0.64 14.59
N LEU A 38 -17.84 0.94 15.18
CA LEU A 38 -17.49 2.28 15.64
C LEU A 38 -16.82 3.10 14.53
N HIS A 39 -15.89 2.51 13.79
CA HIS A 39 -15.13 3.20 12.74
C HIS A 39 -15.46 2.64 11.36
N LYS A 40 -16.29 3.38 10.61
CA LYS A 40 -16.71 2.99 9.25
C LYS A 40 -15.70 3.36 8.15
N SER A 41 -14.80 4.29 8.42
CA SER A 41 -13.78 4.76 7.47
C SER A 41 -12.62 5.43 8.21
N GLY A 42 -11.45 5.47 7.59
CA GLY A 42 -10.24 6.07 8.16
C GLY A 42 -9.03 5.92 7.24
N GLY A 43 -7.87 6.35 7.72
CA GLY A 43 -6.61 6.14 7.02
C GLY A 43 -6.00 4.77 7.33
N VAL A 44 -5.15 4.27 6.43
CA VAL A 44 -4.30 3.09 6.66
C VAL A 44 -2.92 3.58 7.11
N PHE A 45 -2.35 2.92 8.11
CA PHE A 45 -1.04 3.29 8.65
C PHE A 45 -0.18 2.03 8.90
N LEU A 46 1.12 2.14 8.62
CA LEU A 46 2.12 1.12 8.94
C LEU A 46 2.82 1.50 10.24
N TYR A 47 2.71 0.64 11.25
CA TYR A 47 3.20 0.93 12.59
C TYR A 47 4.12 -0.17 13.10
N ALA A 48 5.17 0.24 13.81
CA ALA A 48 6.06 -0.63 14.56
C ALA A 48 6.27 -0.06 15.97
N TYR A 49 6.37 -0.95 16.96
CA TYR A 49 6.64 -0.57 18.34
C TYR A 49 7.80 -1.41 18.90
N HIS A 50 8.84 -0.75 19.41
CA HIS A 50 10.01 -1.38 20.02
C HIS A 50 10.69 -2.46 19.14
N ALA A 51 10.62 -2.31 17.82
CA ALA A 51 11.23 -3.22 16.85
C ALA A 51 11.67 -2.45 15.61
N ILE A 52 12.68 -2.99 14.91
CA ILE A 52 12.98 -2.61 13.53
C ILE A 52 12.15 -3.53 12.65
N VAL A 53 11.31 -2.94 11.81
CA VAL A 53 10.39 -3.66 10.93
C VAL A 53 10.51 -3.06 9.53
N GLU A 54 10.57 -3.93 8.54
CA GLU A 54 10.57 -3.55 7.13
C GLU A 54 9.20 -3.92 6.53
N PHE A 55 8.67 -3.02 5.71
CA PHE A 55 7.43 -3.23 4.97
C PHE A 55 7.75 -3.08 3.48
N ASP A 56 7.34 -4.05 2.68
CA ASP A 56 7.47 -4.00 1.22
C ASP A 56 6.18 -4.52 0.55
N ASN A 57 5.97 -4.12 -0.70
CA ASN A 57 4.80 -4.48 -1.51
C ASN A 57 3.46 -4.15 -0.84
N VAL A 58 3.41 -2.99 -0.16
CA VAL A 58 2.19 -2.51 0.49
C VAL A 58 1.21 -2.01 -0.56
N VAL A 59 0.05 -2.66 -0.62
CA VAL A 59 -1.02 -2.37 -1.58
C VAL A 59 -2.32 -2.19 -0.81
N ILE A 60 -3.00 -1.07 -1.05
CA ILE A 60 -4.35 -0.79 -0.53
C ILE A 60 -5.27 -0.66 -1.73
N THR A 61 -6.27 -1.54 -1.81
CA THR A 61 -7.19 -1.63 -2.96
C THR A 61 -8.59 -1.97 -2.50
N GLY A 62 -9.58 -1.56 -3.30
CA GLY A 62 -10.99 -1.86 -3.11
C GLY A 62 -11.82 -0.95 -4.00
N ASP A 63 -13.08 -1.29 -4.24
CA ASP A 63 -13.96 -0.55 -5.15
C ASP A 63 -14.10 0.93 -4.76
N ASP A 64 -14.09 1.22 -3.45
CA ASP A 64 -14.21 2.57 -2.89
C ASP A 64 -12.87 3.21 -2.49
N ILE A 65 -11.74 2.58 -2.83
CA ILE A 65 -10.41 3.12 -2.51
C ILE A 65 -9.90 3.95 -3.70
N PRO A 66 -9.80 5.29 -3.58
CA PRO A 66 -9.35 6.14 -4.67
C PRO A 66 -7.87 5.91 -4.97
N ASP A 67 -7.50 5.85 -6.25
CA ASP A 67 -6.11 5.93 -6.68
C ASP A 67 -5.61 7.37 -6.49
N VAL A 68 -4.85 7.56 -5.42
CA VAL A 68 -4.26 8.85 -5.02
C VAL A 68 -2.76 8.94 -5.39
N GLY A 69 -2.26 7.96 -6.16
CA GLY A 69 -0.85 7.84 -6.49
C GLY A 69 0.07 7.72 -5.26
N PRO A 70 1.40 7.82 -5.45
CA PRO A 70 2.39 7.58 -4.39
C PRO A 70 2.33 8.56 -3.21
N SER A 71 1.62 9.69 -3.39
CA SER A 71 1.56 10.76 -2.38
C SER A 71 0.52 10.51 -1.29
N GLY A 72 -0.44 9.60 -1.51
CA GLY A 72 -1.58 9.44 -0.60
C GLY A 72 -2.62 10.57 -0.69
N TYR A 73 -2.40 11.59 -1.53
CA TYR A 73 -3.31 12.71 -1.74
C TYR A 73 -3.90 12.70 -3.15
N PRO A 74 -5.20 12.98 -3.33
CA PRO A 74 -5.81 13.02 -4.65
C PRO A 74 -5.06 13.99 -5.56
N ILE A 75 -4.58 13.47 -6.69
CA ILE A 75 -3.87 14.24 -7.70
C ILE A 75 -4.88 15.21 -8.33
N LYS A 76 -4.97 16.45 -7.82
CA LYS A 76 -5.94 17.43 -8.35
C LYS A 76 -5.67 17.80 -9.81
N GLN A 77 -4.47 17.57 -10.35
CA GLN A 77 -4.11 17.78 -11.75
C GLN A 77 -2.95 16.84 -12.12
N PRO A 78 -2.98 16.13 -13.27
CA PRO A 78 -1.80 15.45 -13.79
C PRO A 78 -0.64 16.45 -13.85
N VAL A 79 0.54 16.06 -13.37
CA VAL A 79 1.74 16.86 -13.57
C VAL A 79 1.94 17.00 -15.08
N GLN A 80 1.62 18.18 -15.61
CA GLN A 80 1.87 18.49 -17.01
C GLN A 80 3.39 18.41 -17.21
N PRO A 81 3.89 17.50 -18.07
CA PRO A 81 5.31 17.41 -18.30
C PRO A 81 5.81 18.76 -18.83
N LYS A 82 6.79 19.35 -18.14
CA LYS A 82 7.36 20.68 -18.48
C LYS A 82 7.94 20.72 -19.91
N SER A 83 8.22 19.55 -20.50
CA SER A 83 8.50 19.40 -21.93
C SER A 83 8.23 17.97 -22.42
N LYS A 84 7.93 17.82 -23.71
CA LYS A 84 7.71 16.55 -24.40
C LYS A 84 9.03 15.79 -24.52
N LEU A 85 9.14 14.59 -23.91
CA LEU A 85 10.34 13.73 -23.90
C LEU A 85 10.90 13.41 -25.30
N THR A 86 10.11 13.56 -26.36
CA THR A 86 10.51 13.43 -27.76
C THR A 86 11.70 14.33 -28.12
N SER A 87 11.86 15.49 -27.46
CA SER A 87 12.94 16.44 -27.80
C SER A 87 14.30 16.05 -27.21
N THR A 88 14.34 15.26 -26.14
CA THR A 88 15.58 14.88 -25.45
C THR A 88 16.38 13.86 -26.26
N TRP A 89 15.72 12.93 -26.94
CA TRP A 89 16.37 11.96 -27.81
C TRP A 89 16.97 12.57 -29.09
N GLY A 90 16.44 13.70 -29.56
CA GLY A 90 17.00 14.44 -30.69
C GLY A 90 18.36 15.06 -30.38
N ARG A 91 18.55 15.62 -29.17
CA ARG A 91 19.81 16.29 -28.76
C ARG A 91 20.96 15.34 -28.46
N VAL A 92 20.66 14.09 -28.14
CA VAL A 92 21.67 13.05 -27.89
C VAL A 92 22.29 12.56 -29.19
N LYS A 93 21.54 12.56 -30.31
CA LYS A 93 22.08 12.12 -31.62
C LYS A 93 22.88 13.17 -32.38
N SER A 94 22.83 14.44 -31.96
CA SER A 94 23.53 15.55 -32.63
C SER A 94 24.96 15.78 -32.13
N HIS A 95 25.44 15.02 -31.14
CA HIS A 95 26.84 15.01 -30.72
C HIS A 95 27.53 13.78 -31.31
N LYS A 96 28.09 13.95 -32.51
CA LYS A 96 29.05 13.05 -33.14
C LYS A 96 30.28 13.85 -33.54
#